data_AF-A0AAD9C5D6-F1
#
_entry.id   AF-A0AAD9C5D6-F1
#
_cell.length_a   1.000
_cell.length_b   1.000
_cell.length_c   1.000
_cell.angle_alpha   90.00
_cell.angle_beta   90.00
_cell.angle_gamma   90.00
#
_symmetry.space_group_name_H-M   'P 1'
#
loop_
_entity.id
_entity.type
_entity.pdbx_description
1 polymer ?
#
loop_
_entity_poly.entity_id
_entity_poly.type
_entity_poly.pdbx_seq_one_letter_code
_entity_poly.pdbx_strand_id
1 'polypeptide(L)'
;MKFKLPNPGLEDRILSYEQLDSLEEKEAGDRPKWDNKTQYMLTCVGFCVGLGNVWRFPYLCQSHGGGAFMIPFLILLVLEGIPLLHLEFAIGQRIRRGGLGVWGAIHPYLTGIGIASMCVSLTISLYYNTIIAWILWYFFNSFQDPLPWSQCPMNANLTGIVSECERSSPVDYFWYRETLNTTPNIEDDGGLQWWILLCHICAWSVLYICIIRGIETTGKAVYVTSTLPYVVLTIFLIRGLTLKGSLNGVKFLFTPDLAELAKPSTWLDAGAQVFYSFSLAFGGLISFSSYNSVHNNCEQDAVIISIINGFTSVYAATVIYTIIGFRATERFDNCLSGNILALMNMFELPEGYH
;
A
#
# COMPACT_ATOMS: atom_id res chain seq x y z
N MET A 1 -36.41 -20.01 -8.57
CA MET A 1 -37.24 -18.81 -8.83
C MET A 1 -36.29 -17.63 -8.96
N LYS A 2 -36.00 -17.13 -10.17
CA LYS A 2 -35.12 -15.96 -10.34
C LYS A 2 -35.92 -14.71 -9.95
N PHE A 3 -35.60 -14.11 -8.80
CA PHE A 3 -36.15 -12.81 -8.42
C PHE A 3 -35.76 -11.79 -9.49
N LYS A 4 -36.72 -11.31 -10.28
CA LYS A 4 -36.49 -10.26 -11.28
C LYS A 4 -37.06 -8.96 -10.72
N LEU A 5 -36.16 -8.05 -10.33
CA LEU A 5 -36.53 -6.65 -10.10
C LEU A 5 -36.79 -5.99 -11.46
N PRO A 6 -38.02 -5.55 -11.76
CA PRO A 6 -38.28 -4.86 -13.02
C PRO A 6 -37.56 -3.51 -13.02
N ASN A 7 -36.75 -3.27 -14.05
CA ASN A 7 -36.01 -2.03 -14.24
C ASN A 7 -36.43 -1.36 -15.56
N PRO A 8 -37.54 -0.61 -15.57
CA PRO A 8 -38.07 -0.02 -16.79
C PRO A 8 -37.12 1.04 -17.38
N GLY A 9 -37.07 1.11 -18.71
CA GLY A 9 -36.23 2.07 -19.45
C GLY A 9 -34.73 1.81 -19.33
N LEU A 10 -34.31 0.59 -18.97
CA LEU A 10 -32.89 0.24 -18.93
C LEU A 10 -32.26 0.29 -20.33
N GLU A 11 -32.93 -0.27 -21.34
CA GLU A 11 -32.42 -0.34 -22.72
C GLU A 11 -32.22 1.05 -23.34
N ASP A 12 -33.01 2.04 -22.93
CA ASP A 12 -32.83 3.43 -23.38
C ASP A 12 -31.64 4.14 -22.71
N ARG A 13 -31.18 3.63 -21.55
CA ARG A 13 -30.10 4.24 -20.76
C ARG A 13 -28.72 3.64 -21.04
N ILE A 14 -28.67 2.40 -21.52
CA ILE A 14 -27.42 1.71 -21.84
C ILE A 14 -27.30 1.50 -23.35
N LEU A 15 -26.07 1.57 -23.85
CA LEU A 15 -25.80 1.34 -25.26
C LEU A 15 -26.04 -0.12 -25.62
N SER A 16 -26.63 -0.37 -26.80
CA SER A 16 -26.67 -1.70 -27.40
C SER A 16 -25.27 -2.13 -27.85
N TYR A 17 -25.08 -3.43 -28.16
CA TYR A 17 -23.79 -3.93 -28.64
C TYR A 17 -23.37 -3.30 -29.97
N GLU A 18 -24.28 -3.20 -30.94
CA GLU A 18 -24.01 -2.54 -32.23
C GLU A 18 -23.66 -1.05 -32.06
N GLN A 19 -24.33 -0.38 -31.12
CA GLN A 19 -24.02 1.01 -30.80
C GLN A 19 -22.63 1.16 -30.20
N LEU A 20 -22.18 0.22 -29.35
CA LEU A 20 -20.85 0.24 -28.75
C LEU A 20 -19.75 0.12 -29.81
N ASP A 21 -19.90 -0.79 -30.77
CA ASP A 21 -18.90 -0.98 -31.84
C ASP A 21 -18.81 0.29 -32.71
N SER A 22 -19.97 0.87 -33.07
CA SER A 22 -20.03 2.13 -33.81
C SER A 22 -19.45 3.32 -33.02
N LEU A 23 -19.58 3.30 -31.69
CA LEU A 23 -19.03 4.33 -30.81
C LEU A 23 -17.52 4.19 -30.65
N GLU A 24 -16.96 2.98 -30.62
CA GLU A 24 -15.52 2.79 -30.52
C GLU A 24 -14.78 3.37 -31.74
N GLU A 25 -15.38 3.24 -32.93
CA GLU A 25 -14.90 3.85 -34.18
C GLU A 25 -15.02 5.38 -34.14
N LYS A 26 -16.13 5.93 -33.63
CA LYS A 26 -16.38 7.38 -33.55
C LYS A 26 -15.60 8.08 -32.43
N GLU A 27 -15.48 7.45 -31.26
CA GLU A 27 -14.73 7.94 -30.09
C GLU A 27 -13.21 7.88 -30.28
N ALA A 28 -12.72 7.44 -31.46
CA ALA A 28 -11.30 7.48 -31.79
C ALA A 28 -10.68 8.90 -31.74
N GLY A 29 -11.50 9.96 -31.75
CA GLY A 29 -11.04 11.36 -31.66
C GLY A 29 -11.28 12.07 -30.32
N ASP A 30 -12.36 11.75 -29.59
CA ASP A 30 -12.84 12.60 -28.48
C ASP A 30 -12.50 12.07 -27.07
N ARG A 31 -12.27 10.76 -26.93
CA ARG A 31 -11.99 10.13 -25.63
C ARG A 31 -10.56 9.62 -25.58
N PRO A 32 -9.81 9.87 -24.49
CA PRO A 32 -8.46 9.36 -24.37
C PRO A 32 -8.48 7.82 -24.30
N LYS A 33 -7.51 7.18 -24.96
CA LYS A 33 -7.35 5.72 -25.01
C LYS A 33 -6.00 5.33 -24.43
N TRP A 34 -5.85 4.08 -24.04
CA TRP A 34 -4.54 3.53 -23.65
C TRP A 34 -3.66 3.34 -24.89
N ASP A 35 -2.40 3.77 -24.82
CA ASP A 35 -1.46 3.60 -25.95
C ASP A 35 -1.20 2.12 -26.25
N ASN A 36 -1.15 1.28 -25.21
CA ASN A 36 -0.99 -0.16 -25.34
C ASN A 36 -1.56 -0.92 -24.13
N LYS A 37 -1.68 -2.24 -24.28
CA LYS A 37 -2.19 -3.12 -23.23
C LYS A 37 -1.34 -3.11 -21.96
N THR A 38 -0.02 -3.02 -22.11
CA THR A 38 0.93 -3.00 -20.98
C THR A 38 0.73 -1.79 -20.09
N GLN A 39 0.47 -0.61 -20.67
CA GLN A 39 0.17 0.62 -19.94
C GLN A 39 -1.07 0.48 -19.06
N TYR A 40 -2.13 -0.13 -19.60
CA TYR A 40 -3.34 -0.45 -18.83
C TYR A 40 -3.03 -1.42 -17.70
N MET A 41 -2.36 -2.55 -18.00
CA MET A 41 -2.04 -3.58 -16.99
C MET A 41 -1.15 -3.03 -15.87
N LEU A 42 -0.10 -2.28 -16.20
CA LEU A 42 0.77 -1.63 -15.23
C LEU A 42 0.02 -0.61 -14.38
N THR A 43 -0.92 0.14 -14.97
CA THR A 43 -1.77 1.08 -14.22
C THR A 43 -2.67 0.37 -13.21
N CYS A 44 -3.33 -0.70 -13.62
CA CYS A 44 -4.16 -1.49 -12.70
C CYS A 44 -3.32 -2.16 -11.61
N VAL A 45 -2.15 -2.73 -11.95
CA VAL A 45 -1.22 -3.31 -10.97
C VAL A 45 -0.73 -2.24 -10.01
N GLY A 46 -0.29 -1.08 -10.48
CA GLY A 46 0.17 0.02 -9.62
C GLY A 46 -0.93 0.63 -8.74
N PHE A 47 -2.20 0.52 -9.15
CA PHE A 47 -3.34 0.96 -8.35
C PHE A 47 -3.74 -0.05 -7.26
N CYS A 48 -3.55 -1.35 -7.50
CA CYS A 48 -3.78 -2.41 -6.50
C CYS A 48 -2.58 -2.54 -5.54
N VAL A 49 -1.37 -2.62 -6.11
CA VAL A 49 -0.13 -2.78 -5.36
C VAL A 49 0.35 -1.43 -4.85
N GLY A 50 0.01 -1.13 -3.60
CA GLY A 50 0.43 0.11 -2.93
C GLY A 50 1.14 -0.12 -1.60
N LEU A 51 1.23 0.97 -0.83
CA LEU A 51 1.77 0.97 0.53
C LEU A 51 1.16 -0.15 1.38
N GLY A 52 -0.15 -0.41 1.28
CA GLY A 52 -0.85 -1.44 2.04
C GLY A 52 -0.20 -2.83 1.98
N ASN A 53 0.42 -3.21 0.85
CA ASN A 53 1.10 -4.50 0.71
C ASN A 53 2.47 -4.53 1.43
N VAL A 54 3.10 -3.37 1.62
CA VAL A 54 4.44 -3.23 2.20
C VAL A 54 4.42 -3.09 3.72
N TRP A 55 3.45 -2.38 4.31
CA TRP A 55 3.43 -2.16 5.77
C TRP A 55 2.22 -2.80 6.47
N ARG A 56 1.01 -2.64 5.92
CA ARG A 56 -0.22 -3.15 6.56
C ARG A 56 -0.32 -4.67 6.48
N PHE A 57 -0.07 -5.27 5.32
CA PHE A 57 -0.15 -6.73 5.16
C PHE A 57 0.85 -7.49 6.06
N PRO A 58 2.14 -7.13 6.13
CA PRO A 58 3.09 -7.80 7.02
C PRO A 58 2.75 -7.62 8.51
N TYR A 59 2.24 -6.44 8.88
CA TYR A 59 1.74 -6.15 10.23
C TYR A 59 0.53 -7.04 10.59
N LEU A 60 -0.47 -7.15 9.71
CA LEU A 60 -1.63 -8.00 9.93
C LEU A 60 -1.26 -9.49 9.99
N CYS A 61 -0.30 -9.93 9.16
CA CYS A 61 0.26 -11.26 9.30
C CYS A 61 0.85 -11.46 10.70
N GLN A 62 1.58 -10.47 11.24
CA GLN A 62 2.18 -10.57 12.58
C GLN A 62 1.12 -10.67 13.67
N SER A 63 0.08 -9.83 13.60
CA SER A 63 -0.93 -9.71 14.65
C SER A 63 -1.91 -10.89 14.68
N HIS A 64 -2.07 -11.61 13.57
CA HIS A 64 -3.04 -12.69 13.40
C HIS A 64 -2.38 -14.06 13.15
N GLY A 65 -1.34 -14.39 13.92
CA GLY A 65 -0.78 -15.75 13.94
C GLY A 65 0.21 -16.06 12.82
N GLY A 66 0.88 -15.04 12.29
CA GLY A 66 1.92 -15.18 11.28
C GLY A 66 1.39 -15.80 10.00
N GLY A 67 1.85 -17.02 9.73
CA GLY A 67 1.49 -17.77 8.53
C GLY A 67 0.01 -18.17 8.50
N ALA A 68 -0.67 -18.19 9.66
CA ALA A 68 -2.09 -18.53 9.74
C ALA A 68 -2.95 -17.51 9.00
N PHE A 69 -2.64 -16.21 9.09
CA PHE A 69 -3.38 -15.13 8.39
C PHE A 69 -3.38 -15.27 6.87
N MET A 70 -2.37 -15.91 6.27
CA MET A 70 -2.31 -16.13 4.82
C MET A 70 -3.45 -17.03 4.33
N ILE A 71 -3.95 -17.94 5.17
CA ILE A 71 -5.03 -18.87 4.81
C ILE A 71 -6.35 -18.11 4.54
N PRO A 72 -6.93 -17.34 5.49
CA PRO A 72 -8.15 -16.60 5.24
C PRO A 72 -7.95 -15.53 4.15
N PHE A 73 -6.76 -14.90 4.09
CA PHE A 73 -6.47 -13.93 3.02
C PHE A 73 -6.55 -14.56 1.63
N LEU A 74 -5.91 -15.72 1.39
CA LEU A 74 -5.93 -16.38 0.09
C LEU A 74 -7.33 -16.90 -0.27
N ILE A 75 -8.08 -17.40 0.72
CA ILE A 75 -9.47 -17.84 0.51
C ILE A 75 -10.34 -16.66 0.08
N LEU A 76 -10.32 -15.56 0.83
CA LEU A 76 -11.12 -14.37 0.53
C LEU A 76 -10.65 -13.65 -0.73
N LEU A 77 -9.36 -13.71 -1.07
CA LEU A 77 -8.83 -13.20 -2.34
C LEU A 77 -9.48 -13.91 -3.53
N VAL A 78 -9.61 -15.23 -3.46
CA VAL A 78 -10.22 -16.02 -4.55
C VAL A 78 -11.74 -15.91 -4.55
N LEU A 79 -12.38 -15.92 -3.38
CA LEU A 79 -13.84 -15.94 -3.27
C LEU A 79 -14.49 -14.56 -3.42
N GLU A 80 -13.84 -13.49 -2.96
CA GLU A 80 -14.37 -12.12 -2.98
C GLU A 80 -13.57 -11.23 -3.93
N GLY A 81 -12.24 -11.25 -3.81
CA GLY A 81 -11.35 -10.38 -4.57
C GLY A 81 -11.48 -10.54 -6.10
N ILE A 82 -11.25 -11.76 -6.61
CA ILE A 82 -11.31 -12.05 -8.06
C ILE A 82 -12.71 -11.74 -8.65
N PRO A 83 -13.83 -12.21 -8.07
CA PRO A 83 -15.15 -11.95 -8.65
C PRO A 83 -15.51 -10.47 -8.67
N LEU A 84 -15.19 -9.72 -7.60
CA LEU A 84 -15.48 -8.29 -7.53
C LEU A 84 -14.60 -7.49 -8.49
N LEU A 85 -13.31 -7.83 -8.59
CA LEU A 85 -12.40 -7.19 -9.54
C LEU A 85 -12.87 -7.40 -10.99
N HIS A 86 -13.22 -8.64 -11.33
CA HIS A 86 -13.75 -8.97 -12.65
C HIS A 86 -15.05 -8.21 -12.95
N LEU A 87 -15.95 -8.10 -11.97
CA LEU A 87 -17.19 -7.34 -12.11
C LEU A 87 -16.92 -5.86 -12.38
N GLU A 88 -16.00 -5.23 -11.65
CA GLU A 88 -15.64 -3.82 -11.86
C GLU A 88 -15.02 -3.57 -13.24
N PHE A 89 -14.17 -4.49 -13.72
CA PHE A 89 -13.61 -4.40 -15.07
C PHE A 89 -14.67 -4.57 -16.16
N ALA A 90 -15.50 -5.60 -16.06
CA ALA A 90 -16.53 -5.89 -17.06
C ALA A 90 -17.57 -4.75 -17.14
N ILE A 91 -18.01 -4.22 -15.99
CA ILE A 91 -19.03 -3.17 -15.95
C ILE A 91 -18.51 -1.84 -16.50
N GLY A 92 -17.25 -1.49 -16.18
CA GLY A 92 -16.60 -0.30 -16.70
C GLY A 92 -16.43 -0.34 -18.23
N GLN A 93 -15.97 -1.49 -18.74
CA GLN A 93 -15.80 -1.71 -20.18
C GLN A 93 -17.14 -1.70 -20.94
N ARG A 94 -18.19 -2.30 -20.37
CA ARG A 94 -19.52 -2.42 -21.02
C ARG A 94 -20.33 -1.13 -21.06
N ILE A 95 -20.29 -0.34 -19.98
CA ILE A 95 -21.11 0.88 -19.86
C ILE A 95 -20.34 2.12 -20.36
N ARG A 96 -19.00 2.03 -20.48
CA ARG A 96 -18.16 3.11 -21.01
C ARG A 96 -18.28 4.42 -20.24
N ARG A 97 -18.59 4.38 -18.95
CA ARG A 97 -18.64 5.55 -18.06
C ARG A 97 -17.74 5.35 -16.84
N GLY A 98 -17.40 6.45 -16.16
CA GLY A 98 -16.72 6.39 -14.85
C GLY A 98 -17.65 5.86 -13.74
N GLY A 99 -17.11 5.67 -12.54
CA GLY A 99 -17.82 5.04 -11.42
C GLY A 99 -19.22 5.61 -11.13
N LEU A 100 -19.37 6.93 -11.10
CA LEU A 100 -20.67 7.58 -10.86
C LEU A 100 -21.67 7.37 -12.03
N GLY A 101 -21.19 7.47 -13.26
CA GLY A 101 -22.03 7.31 -14.45
C GLY A 101 -22.50 5.87 -14.67
N VAL A 102 -21.73 4.88 -14.22
CA VAL A 102 -22.07 3.46 -14.29
C VAL A 102 -23.30 3.14 -13.45
N TRP A 103 -23.28 3.50 -12.16
CA TRP A 103 -24.38 3.17 -11.25
C TRP A 103 -25.67 3.90 -11.61
N GLY A 104 -25.57 5.17 -12.03
CA GLY A 104 -26.72 5.95 -12.49
C GLY A 104 -27.35 5.43 -13.79
N ALA A 105 -26.56 4.86 -14.70
CA ALA A 105 -27.07 4.26 -15.94
C ALA A 105 -27.89 2.98 -15.68
N ILE A 106 -27.43 2.15 -14.74
CA ILE A 106 -28.13 0.92 -14.33
C ILE A 106 -29.48 1.30 -13.72
N HIS A 107 -29.47 2.13 -12.67
CA HIS A 107 -30.70 2.59 -12.03
C HIS A 107 -30.44 3.93 -11.32
N PRO A 108 -31.25 4.98 -11.56
CA PRO A 108 -31.00 6.32 -11.02
C PRO A 108 -30.84 6.37 -9.49
N TYR A 109 -31.55 5.52 -8.75
CA TYR A 109 -31.45 5.45 -7.29
C TYR A 109 -30.12 4.86 -6.77
N LEU A 110 -29.34 4.18 -7.62
CA LEU A 110 -28.03 3.63 -7.26
C LEU A 110 -26.88 4.64 -7.42
N THR A 111 -27.17 5.86 -7.89
CA THR A 111 -26.17 6.94 -8.03
C THR A 111 -25.42 7.22 -6.72
N GLY A 112 -26.06 6.97 -5.56
CA GLY A 112 -25.43 7.09 -4.25
C GLY A 112 -24.15 6.24 -4.07
N ILE A 113 -24.05 5.09 -4.75
CA ILE A 113 -22.83 4.26 -4.72
C ILE A 113 -21.64 5.03 -5.30
N GLY A 114 -21.83 5.68 -6.45
CA GLY A 114 -20.78 6.47 -7.08
C GLY A 114 -20.34 7.68 -6.25
N ILE A 115 -21.30 8.34 -5.59
CA ILE A 115 -21.02 9.47 -4.68
C ILE A 115 -20.23 8.98 -3.46
N ALA A 116 -20.63 7.84 -2.87
CA ALA A 116 -19.92 7.24 -1.76
C ALA A 116 -18.47 6.87 -2.13
N SER A 117 -18.26 6.23 -3.29
CA SER A 117 -16.91 5.93 -3.81
C SER A 117 -16.04 7.18 -3.99
N MET A 118 -16.64 8.29 -4.45
CA MET A 118 -15.94 9.57 -4.58
C MET A 118 -15.54 10.14 -3.20
N CYS A 119 -16.46 10.14 -2.23
CA CYS A 119 -16.17 10.60 -0.87
C CYS A 119 -15.06 9.78 -0.23
N VAL A 120 -15.11 8.45 -0.34
CA VAL A 120 -14.07 7.55 0.19
C VAL A 120 -12.71 7.82 -0.49
N SER A 121 -12.69 7.97 -1.81
CA SER A 121 -11.46 8.27 -2.56
C SER A 121 -10.87 9.62 -2.14
N LEU A 122 -11.70 10.63 -1.88
CA LEU A 122 -11.26 11.92 -1.36
C LEU A 122 -10.64 11.76 0.03
N THR A 123 -11.32 11.10 0.96
CA THR A 123 -10.80 10.88 2.32
C THR A 123 -9.46 10.14 2.29
N ILE A 124 -9.33 9.10 1.46
CA ILE A 124 -8.09 8.34 1.35
C ILE A 124 -6.97 9.18 0.78
N SER A 125 -7.22 9.91 -0.31
CA SER A 125 -6.19 10.75 -0.95
C SER A 125 -5.62 11.81 -0.01
N LEU A 126 -6.43 12.37 0.89
CA LEU A 126 -5.98 13.34 1.90
C LEU A 126 -4.90 12.79 2.82
N TYR A 127 -5.13 11.64 3.48
CA TYR A 127 -4.13 11.11 4.42
C TYR A 127 -3.00 10.34 3.73
N TYR A 128 -3.25 9.71 2.57
CA TYR A 128 -2.19 9.05 1.81
C TYR A 128 -1.12 10.05 1.36
N ASN A 129 -1.54 11.23 0.93
CA ASN A 129 -0.57 12.23 0.49
C ASN A 129 0.26 12.79 1.66
N THR A 130 -0.28 12.77 2.89
CA THR A 130 0.49 13.05 4.10
C THR A 130 1.58 12.00 4.35
N ILE A 131 1.29 10.72 4.14
CA ILE A 131 2.30 9.65 4.24
C ILE A 131 3.40 9.86 3.19
N ILE A 132 3.04 10.23 1.96
CA ILE A 132 4.02 10.56 0.91
C ILE A 132 4.90 11.74 1.33
N ALA A 133 4.34 12.76 1.97
CA ALA A 133 5.11 13.89 2.49
C ALA A 133 6.13 13.45 3.55
N TRP A 134 5.77 12.53 4.45
CA TRP A 134 6.73 11.94 5.39
C TRP A 134 7.83 11.15 4.67
N ILE A 135 7.50 10.37 3.65
CA ILE A 135 8.50 9.65 2.85
C ILE A 135 9.46 10.62 2.16
N LEU A 136 8.95 11.72 1.59
CA LEU A 136 9.78 12.77 0.98
C LEU A 136 10.69 13.45 2.00
N TRP A 137 10.21 13.69 3.22
CA TRP A 137 11.02 14.23 4.31
C TRP A 137 12.23 13.32 4.61
N TYR A 138 12.01 12.01 4.76
CA TYR A 138 13.11 11.05 4.95
C TYR A 138 14.04 10.97 3.73
N PHE A 139 13.48 11.04 2.53
CA PHE A 139 14.25 11.03 1.28
C PHE A 139 15.21 12.23 1.20
N PHE A 140 14.74 13.45 1.48
CA PHE A 140 15.59 14.64 1.45
C PHE A 140 16.67 14.62 2.54
N ASN A 141 16.41 14.00 3.68
CA ASN A 141 17.38 13.84 4.76
C ASN A 141 18.36 12.67 4.56
N SER A 142 18.25 11.91 3.46
CA SER A 142 19.10 10.73 3.20
C SER A 142 20.42 11.04 2.46
N PHE A 143 20.64 12.28 2.03
CA PHE A 143 21.81 12.67 1.20
C PHE A 143 23.03 13.11 2.01
N GLN A 144 23.17 12.64 3.25
CA GLN A 144 24.26 13.02 4.17
C GLN A 144 24.80 11.80 4.93
N ASP A 145 26.10 11.85 5.26
CA ASP A 145 26.78 10.87 6.10
C ASP A 145 27.50 11.63 7.23
N PRO A 146 27.12 11.45 8.52
CA PRO A 146 26.17 10.47 9.06
C PRO A 146 24.70 10.81 8.82
N LEU A 147 23.86 9.76 8.78
CA LEU A 147 22.39 9.91 8.70
C LEU A 147 21.84 10.61 9.96
N PRO A 148 20.83 11.48 9.85
CA PRO A 148 20.35 12.27 11.00
C PRO A 148 19.68 11.44 12.11
N TRP A 149 19.14 10.25 11.80
CA TRP A 149 18.58 9.31 12.78
C TRP A 149 19.59 8.26 13.26
N SER A 150 20.89 8.44 13.00
CA SER A 150 21.92 7.47 13.42
C SER A 150 22.42 7.69 14.86
N GLN A 151 22.39 8.93 15.35
CA GLN A 151 22.96 9.32 16.64
C GLN A 151 22.02 10.28 17.37
N CYS A 152 22.06 10.24 18.70
CA CYS A 152 21.31 11.19 19.51
C CYS A 152 21.99 12.57 19.53
N PRO A 153 21.21 13.67 19.49
CA PRO A 153 21.77 15.01 19.63
C PRO A 153 22.27 15.27 21.06
N MET A 154 23.23 16.20 21.17
CA MET A 154 23.70 16.71 22.46
C MET A 154 22.72 17.74 23.03
N ASN A 155 22.66 17.83 24.35
CA ASN A 155 21.92 18.89 25.06
C ASN A 155 22.49 20.28 24.74
N ALA A 156 21.69 21.32 25.00
CA ALA A 156 22.09 22.71 24.80
C ALA A 156 23.40 23.11 25.50
N ASN A 157 23.70 22.48 26.65
CA ASN A 157 24.92 22.74 27.41
C ASN A 157 26.13 21.91 26.94
N LEU A 158 25.98 21.06 25.93
CA LEU A 158 27.01 20.16 25.37
C LEU A 158 27.68 19.24 26.41
N THR A 159 27.04 19.01 27.55
CA THR A 159 27.57 18.17 28.64
C THR A 159 27.11 16.71 28.57
N GLY A 160 26.11 16.40 27.75
CA GLY A 160 25.54 15.06 27.64
C GLY A 160 24.46 14.99 26.57
N ILE A 161 23.95 13.78 26.35
CA ILE A 161 22.93 13.46 25.34
C ILE A 161 21.55 13.92 25.82
N VAL A 162 20.67 14.27 24.88
CA VAL A 162 19.25 14.52 25.20
C VAL A 162 18.62 13.32 25.88
N SER A 163 18.12 13.53 27.11
CA SER A 163 17.63 12.46 27.99
C SER A 163 16.46 11.67 27.39
N GLU A 164 15.61 12.32 26.59
CA GLU A 164 14.53 11.66 25.86
C GLU A 164 15.07 10.70 24.78
N CYS A 165 16.13 11.10 24.07
CA CYS A 165 16.76 10.25 23.05
C CYS A 165 17.51 9.07 23.68
N GLU A 166 18.20 9.32 24.79
CA GLU A 166 18.92 8.29 25.55
C GLU A 166 18.00 7.19 26.09
N ARG A 167 16.80 7.56 26.57
CA ARG A 167 15.82 6.60 27.10
C ARG A 167 15.06 5.82 26.03
N SER A 168 15.03 6.31 24.79
CA SER A 168 14.28 5.72 23.69
C SER A 168 15.22 5.14 22.64
N SER A 169 15.32 5.78 21.47
CA SER A 169 16.32 5.51 20.46
C SER A 169 16.52 6.75 19.58
N PRO A 170 17.67 6.89 18.90
CA PRO A 170 17.90 7.95 17.92
C PRO A 170 16.82 8.01 16.83
N VAL A 171 16.30 6.85 16.42
CA VAL A 171 15.27 6.73 15.37
C VAL A 171 13.92 7.23 15.88
N ASP A 172 13.54 6.85 17.11
CA ASP A 172 12.27 7.29 17.71
C ASP A 172 12.31 8.80 17.98
N TYR A 173 13.43 9.31 18.47
CA TYR A 173 13.62 10.75 18.69
C TYR A 173 13.50 11.54 17.38
N PHE A 174 14.15 11.08 16.30
CA PHE A 174 14.04 11.73 14.99
C PHE A 174 12.60 11.73 14.46
N TRP A 175 11.84 10.66 14.69
CA TRP A 175 10.44 10.60 14.25
C TRP A 175 9.52 11.50 15.08
N TYR A 176 9.52 11.34 16.40
CA TYR A 176 8.55 12.00 17.28
C TYR A 176 8.90 13.47 17.58
N ARG A 177 10.19 13.83 17.65
CA ARG A 177 10.63 15.19 17.99
C ARG A 177 11.06 16.01 16.78
N GLU A 178 11.97 15.50 15.96
CA GLU A 178 12.50 16.27 14.82
C GLU A 178 11.52 16.32 13.64
N THR A 179 10.88 15.19 13.31
CA THR A 179 10.01 15.09 12.13
C THR A 179 8.60 15.60 12.43
N LEU A 180 7.92 15.00 13.41
CA LEU A 180 6.52 15.31 13.72
C LEU A 180 6.36 16.43 14.74
N ASN A 181 7.33 16.60 15.64
CA ASN A 181 7.24 17.48 16.80
C ASN A 181 5.92 17.29 17.58
N THR A 182 5.68 16.05 18.04
CA THR A 182 4.39 15.64 18.58
C THR A 182 4.08 16.24 19.94
N THR A 183 2.84 16.69 20.12
CA THR A 183 2.24 17.04 21.41
C THR A 183 1.81 15.78 22.18
N PRO A 184 1.66 15.87 23.52
CA PRO A 184 1.25 14.72 24.34
C PRO A 184 -0.22 14.33 24.11
N ASN A 185 -1.09 15.28 23.72
CA ASN A 185 -2.51 15.06 23.55
C ASN A 185 -2.97 15.53 22.17
N ILE A 186 -4.04 14.89 21.66
CA ILE A 186 -4.68 15.27 20.39
C ILE A 186 -5.35 16.64 20.42
N GLU A 187 -5.72 17.12 21.62
CA GLU A 187 -6.35 18.44 21.82
C GLU A 187 -5.34 19.59 21.70
N ASP A 188 -4.06 19.30 21.91
CA ASP A 188 -2.96 20.26 21.80
C ASP A 188 -2.43 20.24 20.36
N ASP A 189 -2.68 21.29 19.59
CA ASP A 189 -2.41 21.33 18.15
C ASP A 189 -0.94 21.58 17.80
N GLY A 190 -0.13 22.10 18.73
CA GLY A 190 1.34 22.24 18.59
C GLY A 190 1.81 23.21 17.50
N GLY A 191 0.87 23.81 16.76
CA GLY A 191 1.13 24.69 15.63
C GLY A 191 1.53 23.98 14.33
N LEU A 192 1.62 24.76 13.25
CA LEU A 192 1.94 24.26 11.91
C LEU A 192 3.45 24.06 11.74
N GLN A 193 3.89 22.81 11.60
CA GLN A 193 5.29 22.47 11.36
C GLN A 193 5.66 22.76 9.90
N TRP A 194 6.44 23.84 9.66
CA TRP A 194 6.69 24.37 8.31
C TRP A 194 7.47 23.42 7.40
N TRP A 195 8.36 22.59 7.94
CA TRP A 195 9.15 21.64 7.15
C TRP A 195 8.29 20.52 6.56
N ILE A 196 7.32 20.00 7.33
CA ILE A 196 6.33 19.04 6.84
C ILE A 196 5.39 19.70 5.83
N LEU A 197 4.99 20.96 6.06
CA LEU A 197 4.18 21.71 5.10
C LEU A 197 4.86 21.81 3.72
N LEU A 198 6.16 22.11 3.68
CA LEU A 198 6.93 22.13 2.43
C LEU A 198 6.95 20.76 1.74
N CYS A 199 7.14 19.68 2.50
CA CYS A 199 7.08 18.32 1.95
C CYS A 199 5.67 17.98 1.43
N HIS A 200 4.62 18.48 2.08
CA HIS A 200 3.24 18.28 1.65
C HIS A 200 2.92 19.03 0.34
N ILE A 201 3.37 20.28 0.22
CA ILE A 201 3.29 21.05 -1.02
C ILE A 201 4.05 20.35 -2.14
N CYS A 202 5.25 19.82 -1.85
CA CYS A 202 6.03 19.04 -2.80
C CYS A 202 5.27 17.78 -3.27
N ALA A 203 4.71 17.00 -2.34
CA ALA A 203 3.93 15.79 -2.64
C ALA A 203 2.74 16.09 -3.57
N TRP A 204 1.93 17.11 -3.24
CA TRP A 204 0.81 17.54 -4.09
C TRP A 204 1.27 18.06 -5.46
N SER A 205 2.39 18.78 -5.52
CA SER A 205 2.93 19.30 -6.79
C SER A 205 3.36 18.16 -7.71
N VAL A 206 4.07 17.16 -7.18
CA VAL A 206 4.48 15.96 -7.95
C VAL A 206 3.25 15.21 -8.43
N LEU A 207 2.26 14.98 -7.55
CA LEU A 207 1.02 14.32 -7.91
C LEU A 207 0.30 15.05 -9.05
N TYR A 208 0.16 16.37 -8.94
CA TYR A 208 -0.48 17.21 -9.95
C TYR A 208 0.22 17.09 -11.31
N ILE A 209 1.56 17.16 -11.34
CA ILE A 209 2.35 17.03 -12.57
C ILE A 209 2.12 15.67 -13.24
N CYS A 210 2.04 14.59 -12.47
CA CYS A 210 1.81 13.25 -13.00
C CYS A 210 0.42 13.09 -13.65
N ILE A 211 -0.60 13.78 -13.13
CA ILE A 211 -2.00 13.61 -13.57
C ILE A 211 -2.54 14.74 -14.45
N ILE A 212 -1.75 15.76 -14.76
CA ILE A 212 -2.21 17.02 -15.39
C ILE A 212 -2.96 16.84 -16.72
N ARG A 213 -2.65 15.81 -17.52
CA ARG A 213 -3.39 15.46 -18.75
C ARG A 213 -4.12 14.12 -18.65
N GLY A 214 -4.50 13.71 -17.44
CA GLY A 214 -5.21 12.47 -17.21
C GLY A 214 -4.38 11.23 -17.56
N ILE A 215 -4.96 10.32 -18.35
CA ILE A 215 -4.35 9.01 -18.63
C ILE A 215 -3.13 9.09 -19.57
N GLU A 216 -3.00 10.15 -20.38
CA GLU A 216 -1.86 10.34 -21.28
C GLU A 216 -0.55 10.59 -20.54
N THR A 217 -0.59 11.39 -19.47
CA THR A 217 0.59 11.63 -18.61
C THR A 217 0.76 10.54 -17.57
N THR A 218 -0.33 10.11 -16.94
CA THR A 218 -0.32 9.05 -15.92
C THR A 218 0.24 7.76 -16.49
N GLY A 219 -0.19 7.39 -17.70
CA GLY A 219 0.26 6.18 -18.37
C GLY A 219 1.74 6.17 -18.73
N LYS A 220 2.40 7.33 -18.85
CA LYS A 220 3.86 7.39 -19.02
C LYS A 220 4.58 7.30 -17.67
N ALA A 221 4.07 7.97 -16.65
CA ALA A 221 4.62 7.91 -15.29
C ALA A 221 4.60 6.48 -14.73
N VAL A 222 3.55 5.71 -15.03
CA VAL A 222 3.33 4.35 -14.50
C VAL A 222 4.40 3.35 -14.90
N TYR A 223 5.05 3.52 -16.06
CA TYR A 223 6.16 2.66 -16.46
C TYR A 223 7.30 2.72 -15.46
N VAL A 224 7.56 3.89 -14.87
CA VAL A 224 8.60 4.03 -13.85
C VAL A 224 8.04 3.69 -12.47
N THR A 225 6.90 4.28 -12.11
CA THR A 225 6.38 4.17 -10.73
C THR A 225 5.87 2.77 -10.39
N SER A 226 5.46 1.96 -11.37
CA SER A 226 5.05 0.57 -11.13
C SER A 226 6.17 -0.44 -11.30
N THR A 227 7.24 -0.17 -12.06
CA THR A 227 8.35 -1.13 -12.24
C THR A 227 9.45 -0.96 -11.19
N LEU A 228 9.80 0.28 -10.85
CA LEU A 228 10.86 0.59 -9.90
C LEU A 228 10.66 -0.08 -8.53
N PRO A 229 9.45 -0.12 -7.93
CA PRO A 229 9.25 -0.81 -6.66
C PRO A 229 9.61 -2.29 -6.70
N TYR A 230 9.34 -3.01 -7.79
CA TYR A 230 9.70 -4.43 -7.92
C TYR A 230 11.22 -4.62 -8.00
N VAL A 231 11.92 -3.75 -8.73
CA VAL A 231 13.39 -3.77 -8.80
C VAL A 231 13.98 -3.53 -7.41
N VAL A 232 13.51 -2.48 -6.72
CA VAL A 232 14.00 -2.12 -5.37
C VAL A 232 13.69 -3.22 -4.34
N LEU A 233 12.48 -3.79 -4.34
CA LEU A 233 12.13 -4.90 -3.46
C LEU A 233 13.02 -6.12 -3.71
N THR A 234 13.40 -6.38 -4.96
CA THR A 234 14.32 -7.49 -5.29
C THR A 234 15.72 -7.25 -4.78
N ILE A 235 16.24 -6.02 -4.90
CA ILE A 235 17.52 -5.64 -4.32
C ILE A 235 17.47 -5.79 -2.79
N PHE A 236 16.40 -5.32 -2.16
CA PHE A 236 16.23 -5.47 -0.71
C PHE A 236 16.06 -6.93 -0.27
N LEU A 237 15.43 -7.79 -1.07
CA LEU A 237 15.35 -9.21 -0.75
C LEU A 237 16.74 -9.84 -0.73
N ILE A 238 17.54 -9.62 -1.78
CA ILE A 238 18.90 -10.17 -1.87
C ILE A 238 19.72 -9.66 -0.69
N ARG A 239 19.69 -8.35 -0.42
CA ARG A 239 20.42 -7.78 0.72
C ARG A 239 19.92 -8.33 2.05
N GLY A 240 18.60 -8.37 2.26
CA GLY A 240 17.96 -8.85 3.48
C GLY A 240 18.33 -10.30 3.80
N LEU A 241 18.33 -11.18 2.80
CA LEU A 241 18.71 -12.59 2.98
C LEU A 241 20.19 -12.78 3.35
N THR A 242 21.08 -11.87 2.93
CA THR A 242 22.51 -11.93 3.31
C THR A 242 22.80 -11.49 4.75
N LEU A 243 21.84 -10.88 5.45
CA LEU A 243 22.01 -10.39 6.82
C LEU A 243 21.89 -11.52 7.85
N LYS A 244 22.65 -11.41 8.95
CA LYS A 244 22.63 -12.37 10.06
C LYS A 244 21.23 -12.48 10.67
N GLY A 245 20.69 -13.69 10.80
CA GLY A 245 19.40 -13.93 11.45
C GLY A 245 18.17 -13.54 10.64
N SER A 246 18.32 -13.16 9.36
CA SER A 246 17.21 -12.84 8.45
C SER A 246 16.22 -14.00 8.28
N LEU A 247 16.72 -15.23 8.19
CA LEU A 247 15.91 -16.45 8.05
C LEU A 247 15.03 -16.72 9.27
N ASN A 248 15.39 -16.23 10.47
CA ASN A 248 14.54 -16.38 11.66
C ASN A 248 13.23 -15.59 11.51
N GLY A 249 13.30 -14.39 10.92
CA GLY A 249 12.12 -13.59 10.64
C GLY A 249 11.22 -14.24 9.58
N VAL A 250 11.82 -14.79 8.52
CA VAL A 250 11.08 -15.54 7.49
C VAL A 250 10.42 -16.79 8.08
N LYS A 251 11.13 -17.53 8.93
CA LYS A 251 10.58 -18.69 9.63
C LYS A 251 9.39 -18.30 10.50
N PHE A 252 9.49 -17.18 11.21
CA PHE A 252 8.37 -16.64 12.01
C PHE A 252 7.17 -16.29 11.12
N LEU A 253 7.37 -15.64 9.97
CA LEU A 253 6.30 -15.31 9.02
C LEU A 253 5.53 -16.56 8.56
N PHE A 254 6.20 -17.68 8.34
CA PHE A 254 5.59 -18.91 7.81
C PHE A 254 5.26 -19.95 8.88
N THR A 255 5.42 -19.66 10.17
CA THR A 255 4.98 -20.54 11.25
C THR A 255 3.54 -20.19 11.61
N PRO A 256 2.54 -21.06 11.32
CA PRO A 256 1.15 -20.73 11.53
C PRO A 256 0.72 -21.01 12.98
N ASP A 257 0.07 -20.04 13.63
CA ASP A 257 -0.72 -20.27 14.83
C ASP A 257 -2.19 -20.53 14.45
N LEU A 258 -2.57 -21.81 14.43
CA LEU A 258 -3.91 -22.22 14.02
C LEU A 258 -5.02 -21.79 15.00
N ALA A 259 -4.67 -21.44 16.24
CA ALA A 259 -5.66 -20.95 17.21
C ALA A 259 -6.26 -19.60 16.78
N GLU A 260 -5.49 -18.78 16.06
CA GLU A 260 -5.95 -17.48 15.56
C GLU A 260 -7.07 -17.62 14.52
N LEU A 261 -7.13 -18.72 13.76
CA LEU A 261 -8.16 -18.94 12.74
C LEU A 261 -9.58 -19.06 13.32
N ALA A 262 -9.70 -19.40 14.61
CA ALA A 262 -10.98 -19.45 15.31
C ALA A 262 -11.54 -18.06 15.64
N LYS A 263 -10.73 -16.99 15.56
CA LYS A 263 -11.14 -15.65 15.93
C LYS A 263 -11.83 -14.93 14.76
N PRO A 264 -13.04 -14.37 14.94
CA PRO A 264 -13.74 -13.64 13.88
C PRO A 264 -12.98 -12.39 13.39
N SER A 265 -12.21 -11.74 14.27
CA SER A 265 -11.40 -10.57 13.93
C SER A 265 -10.37 -10.87 12.83
N THR A 266 -9.79 -12.07 12.83
CA THR A 266 -8.80 -12.49 11.82
C THR A 266 -9.41 -12.56 10.43
N TRP A 267 -10.66 -13.04 10.30
CA TRP A 267 -11.38 -13.10 9.03
C TRP A 267 -11.85 -11.72 8.58
N LEU A 268 -12.31 -10.87 9.51
CA LEU A 268 -12.73 -9.51 9.22
C LEU A 268 -11.57 -8.68 8.67
N ASP A 269 -10.41 -8.74 9.32
CA ASP A 269 -9.21 -8.01 8.89
C ASP A 269 -8.65 -8.55 7.58
N ALA A 270 -8.71 -9.88 7.36
CA ALA A 270 -8.33 -10.49 6.09
C ALA A 270 -9.22 -10.01 4.94
N GLY A 271 -10.55 -9.99 5.13
CA GLY A 271 -11.50 -9.47 4.14
C GLY A 271 -11.28 -7.99 3.86
N ALA A 272 -11.18 -7.17 4.90
CA ALA A 272 -10.88 -5.74 4.75
C ALA A 272 -9.54 -5.49 4.02
N GLN A 273 -8.55 -6.36 4.23
CA GLN A 273 -7.28 -6.31 3.51
C GLN A 273 -7.43 -6.68 2.03
N VAL A 274 -8.29 -7.64 1.66
CA VAL A 274 -8.57 -7.97 0.25
C VAL A 274 -9.17 -6.77 -0.48
N PHE A 275 -10.22 -6.15 0.08
CA PHE A 275 -10.83 -4.94 -0.51
C PHE A 275 -9.82 -3.80 -0.69
N TYR A 276 -8.98 -3.59 0.32
CA TYR A 276 -7.97 -2.53 0.29
C TYR A 276 -6.82 -2.83 -0.67
N SER A 277 -6.37 -4.08 -0.76
CA SER A 277 -5.27 -4.51 -1.61
C SER A 277 -5.65 -4.52 -3.09
N PHE A 278 -6.92 -4.78 -3.42
CA PHE A 278 -7.41 -4.66 -4.80
C PHE A 278 -7.91 -3.27 -5.16
N SER A 279 -7.99 -2.36 -4.20
CA SER A 279 -8.60 -1.05 -4.42
C SER A 279 -10.05 -1.12 -4.95
N LEU A 280 -10.82 -2.09 -4.43
CA LEU A 280 -12.22 -2.31 -4.80
C LEU A 280 -13.13 -1.24 -4.19
N ALA A 281 -14.28 -1.01 -4.84
CA ALA A 281 -15.31 -0.03 -4.43
C ALA A 281 -14.87 1.45 -4.44
N PHE A 282 -13.66 1.77 -4.91
CA PHE A 282 -13.22 3.16 -5.12
C PHE A 282 -13.68 3.74 -6.47
N GLY A 283 -14.02 2.90 -7.45
CA GLY A 283 -14.48 3.34 -8.79
C GLY A 283 -13.36 3.75 -9.76
N GLY A 284 -12.10 3.72 -9.32
CA GLY A 284 -10.93 3.95 -10.16
C GLY A 284 -10.76 2.87 -11.24
N LEU A 285 -10.88 1.59 -10.86
CA LEU A 285 -10.75 0.44 -11.77
C LEU A 285 -11.84 0.40 -12.85
N ILE A 286 -13.08 0.75 -12.47
CA ILE A 286 -14.20 0.95 -13.41
C ILE A 286 -13.83 2.00 -14.46
N SER A 287 -13.27 3.12 -14.00
CA SER A 287 -12.88 4.24 -14.86
C SER A 287 -11.72 3.85 -15.80
N PHE A 288 -10.71 3.15 -15.31
CA PHE A 288 -9.60 2.65 -16.13
C PHE A 288 -10.05 1.63 -17.19
N SER A 289 -10.93 0.71 -16.81
CA SER A 289 -11.48 -0.30 -17.74
C SER A 289 -12.36 0.33 -18.83
N SER A 290 -13.02 1.45 -18.54
CA SER A 290 -13.89 2.14 -19.50
C SER A 290 -13.17 2.66 -20.77
N TYR A 291 -11.84 2.79 -20.71
CA TYR A 291 -10.99 3.23 -21.82
C TYR A 291 -10.46 2.07 -22.69
N ASN A 292 -10.65 0.80 -22.29
CA ASN A 292 -10.24 -0.36 -23.10
C ASN A 292 -11.12 -0.57 -24.32
N SER A 293 -10.70 -1.36 -25.31
CA SER A 293 -11.57 -1.76 -26.43
C SER A 293 -12.79 -2.58 -25.97
N VAL A 294 -13.90 -2.57 -26.73
CA VAL A 294 -15.13 -3.33 -26.38
C VAL A 294 -14.82 -4.83 -26.29
N HIS A 295 -13.95 -5.32 -27.18
CA HIS A 295 -13.59 -6.73 -27.29
C HIS A 295 -12.36 -7.13 -26.46
N ASN A 296 -11.91 -6.28 -25.52
CA ASN A 296 -10.81 -6.62 -24.64
C ASN A 296 -11.19 -7.74 -23.64
N ASN A 297 -10.28 -8.69 -23.41
CA ASN A 297 -10.51 -9.79 -22.47
C ASN A 297 -10.33 -9.37 -21.01
N CYS A 298 -11.38 -8.82 -20.41
CA CYS A 298 -11.40 -8.38 -19.01
C CYS A 298 -11.36 -9.53 -17.98
N GLU A 299 -11.68 -10.76 -18.37
CA GLU A 299 -11.58 -11.94 -17.49
C GLU A 299 -10.11 -12.30 -17.25
N GLN A 300 -9.35 -12.41 -18.34
CA GLN A 300 -7.91 -12.68 -18.26
C GLN A 300 -7.17 -11.56 -17.51
N ASP A 301 -7.55 -10.30 -17.72
CA ASP A 301 -6.96 -9.16 -17.01
C ASP A 301 -7.16 -9.27 -15.50
N ALA A 302 -8.40 -9.56 -15.06
CA ALA A 302 -8.72 -9.71 -13.65
C ALA A 302 -7.89 -10.82 -12.99
N VAL A 303 -7.82 -12.00 -13.62
CA VAL A 303 -7.06 -13.14 -13.08
C VAL A 303 -5.56 -12.81 -12.99
N ILE A 304 -4.97 -12.22 -14.04
CA ILE A 304 -3.53 -11.87 -14.04
C ILE A 304 -3.22 -10.85 -12.94
N ILE A 305 -4.03 -9.79 -12.83
CA ILE A 305 -3.82 -8.74 -11.82
C ILE A 305 -3.97 -9.31 -10.40
N SER A 306 -4.93 -10.22 -10.19
CA SER A 306 -5.10 -10.89 -8.89
C SER A 306 -3.94 -11.79 -8.50
N ILE A 307 -3.39 -12.55 -9.44
CA ILE A 307 -2.20 -13.38 -9.18
C ILE A 307 -1.01 -12.49 -8.83
N ILE A 308 -0.77 -11.41 -9.60
CA ILE A 308 0.31 -10.47 -9.33
C ILE A 308 0.13 -9.84 -7.95
N ASN A 309 -1.06 -9.34 -7.62
CA ASN A 309 -1.31 -8.69 -6.34
C ASN A 309 -1.09 -9.64 -5.14
N GLY A 310 -1.61 -10.87 -5.22
CA GLY A 310 -1.43 -11.90 -4.19
C GLY A 310 0.05 -12.27 -4.02
N PHE A 311 0.76 -12.50 -5.13
CA PHE A 311 2.20 -12.76 -5.11
C PHE A 311 2.98 -11.59 -4.50
N THR A 312 2.70 -10.36 -4.92
CA THR A 312 3.42 -9.17 -4.44
C THR A 312 3.21 -8.92 -2.95
N SER A 313 2.02 -9.25 -2.41
CA SER A 313 1.74 -9.14 -0.98
C SER A 313 2.62 -10.10 -0.15
N VAL A 314 2.72 -11.36 -0.57
CA VAL A 314 3.60 -12.35 0.09
C VAL A 314 5.08 -12.01 -0.12
N TYR A 315 5.43 -11.52 -1.31
CA TYR A 315 6.79 -11.10 -1.65
C TYR A 315 7.26 -9.93 -0.79
N ALA A 316 6.45 -8.88 -0.68
CA ALA A 316 6.74 -7.72 0.17
C ALA A 316 6.82 -8.11 1.64
N ALA A 317 5.92 -8.97 2.13
CA ALA A 317 6.01 -9.50 3.49
C ALA A 317 7.33 -10.24 3.73
N THR A 318 7.74 -11.09 2.80
CA THR A 318 9.02 -11.81 2.92
C THR A 318 10.19 -10.85 3.05
N VAL A 319 10.26 -9.80 2.20
CA VAL A 319 11.30 -8.76 2.28
C VAL A 319 11.31 -8.09 3.67
N ILE A 320 10.16 -7.65 4.16
CA ILE A 320 10.05 -6.97 5.46
C ILE A 320 10.49 -7.87 6.61
N TYR A 321 10.07 -9.14 6.60
CA TYR A 321 10.42 -10.08 7.66
C TYR A 321 11.90 -10.47 7.69
N THR A 322 12.62 -10.40 6.57
CA THR A 322 14.09 -10.57 6.59
C THR A 322 14.77 -9.48 7.41
N ILE A 323 14.32 -8.23 7.28
CA ILE A 323 14.87 -7.07 8.01
C ILE A 323 14.45 -7.12 9.48
N ILE A 324 13.20 -7.48 9.77
CA ILE A 324 12.73 -7.68 11.16
C ILE A 324 13.56 -8.77 11.85
N GLY A 325 13.83 -9.89 11.18
CA GLY A 325 14.64 -10.98 11.72
C GLY A 325 16.08 -10.55 12.02
N PHE A 326 16.69 -9.78 11.13
CA PHE A 326 18.01 -9.17 11.36
C PHE A 326 18.01 -8.26 12.59
N ARG A 327 17.07 -7.30 12.66
CA ARG A 327 16.98 -6.35 13.79
C ARG A 327 16.72 -7.06 15.12
N ALA A 328 15.89 -8.11 15.12
CA ALA A 328 15.62 -8.90 16.31
C ALA A 328 16.87 -9.64 16.80
N THR A 329 17.64 -10.21 15.86
CA THR A 329 18.88 -10.93 16.18
C THR A 329 19.96 -9.99 16.71
N GLU A 330 20.14 -8.82 16.07
CA GLU A 330 21.09 -7.81 16.53
C GLU A 330 20.75 -7.28 17.93
N ARG A 331 19.47 -7.00 18.21
CA ARG A 331 19.02 -6.59 19.54
C ARG A 331 19.25 -7.68 20.60
N PHE A 332 19.00 -8.94 20.24
CA PHE A 332 19.25 -10.07 21.11
C PHE A 332 20.73 -10.20 21.45
N ASP A 333 21.61 -10.15 20.45
CA ASP A 333 23.07 -10.22 20.63
C ASP A 333 23.60 -9.07 21.50
N ASN A 334 23.11 -7.84 21.30
CA ASN A 334 23.49 -6.68 22.11
C ASN A 334 23.03 -6.83 23.56
N CYS A 335 21.81 -7.32 23.79
CA CYS A 335 21.30 -7.59 25.13
C CYS A 335 22.12 -8.66 25.85
N LEU A 336 22.42 -9.77 25.16
CA LEU A 336 23.24 -10.85 25.70
C LEU A 336 24.65 -10.37 26.03
N SER A 337 25.27 -9.61 25.13
CA SER A 337 26.60 -9.03 25.35
C SER A 337 26.61 -8.08 26.55
N GLY A 338 25.55 -7.28 26.74
CA GLY A 338 25.38 -6.43 27.92
C GLY A 338 25.33 -7.24 29.23
N ASN A 339 24.61 -8.36 29.25
CA ASN A 339 24.56 -9.25 30.41
C ASN A 339 25.92 -9.90 30.70
N ILE A 340 26.62 -10.35 29.65
CA ILE A 340 27.97 -10.92 29.77
C ILE A 340 28.92 -9.89 30.36
N LEU A 341 28.94 -8.67 29.82
CA LEU A 341 29.79 -7.58 30.31
C LEU A 341 29.48 -7.23 31.77
N ALA A 342 28.20 -7.17 32.15
CA ALA A 342 27.80 -6.92 33.52
C ALA A 342 28.31 -8.01 34.48
N LEU A 343 28.24 -9.28 34.08
CA LEU A 343 28.78 -10.40 34.87
C LEU A 343 30.31 -10.37 34.95
N MET A 344 31.00 -10.12 33.83
CA MET A 344 32.47 -10.05 33.80
C MET A 344 32.98 -8.93 34.69
N ASN A 345 32.34 -7.76 34.66
CA ASN A 345 32.67 -6.64 35.54
C ASN A 345 32.36 -6.92 37.01
N MET A 346 31.28 -7.66 37.29
CA MET A 346 30.90 -8.02 38.66
C MET A 346 31.86 -9.02 39.30
N PHE A 347 32.41 -9.95 38.51
CA PHE A 347 33.32 -11.00 38.98
C PHE A 347 34.80 -10.75 38.64
N GLU A 348 35.14 -9.56 38.12
CA GLU A 348 36.49 -9.16 37.71
C GLU A 348 37.19 -10.20 36.81
N LEU A 349 36.42 -10.84 35.93
CA LEU A 349 36.95 -11.84 35.01
C LEU A 349 37.77 -11.15 33.90
N PRO A 350 38.97 -11.63 33.57
CA PRO A 350 39.77 -11.03 32.50
C PRO A 350 39.05 -11.13 31.15
N GLU A 351 39.11 -10.07 30.36
CA GLU A 351 38.58 -10.03 29.00
C GLU A 351 39.36 -10.99 28.10
N GLY A 352 38.83 -12.20 27.87
CA GLY A 352 39.30 -13.09 26.81
C GLY A 352 39.53 -14.53 27.24
N TYR A 353 38.55 -15.38 27.00
CA TYR A 353 38.77 -16.73 26.47
C TYR A 353 37.66 -16.97 25.45
N HIS A 354 37.97 -16.69 24.19
CA HIS A 354 37.19 -17.15 23.05
C HIS A 354 37.38 -18.65 22.83
#